data_AF-A0A0C3MXH3-F1
#
_entry.id   AF-A0A0C3MXH3-F1
#
_cell.length_a   1.000
_cell.length_b   1.000
_cell.length_c   1.000
_cell.angle_alpha   90.00
_cell.angle_beta   90.00
_cell.angle_gamma   90.00
#
_symmetry.space_group_name_H-M   'P 1'
#
loop_
_entity.id
_entity.type
_entity.pdbx_description
1 polymer ?
#
loop_
_entity_poly.entity_id
_entity_poly.type
_entity_poly.pdbx_seq_one_letter_code
_entity_poly.pdbx_strand_id
1 'polypeptide(L)'
;MRMCCDLQHQVVVLYYCGYRNKVAVESEAMDPKNSGTTEELLPPTSNNGKPVATASSILTMLVHGSAPFLSTFLLVHLSAPIAANIGGSGLASSVMLLGREYYQTMFGERYLLFLPFAVHVTSSIAKRVILTFASDSSSTFPSSRQSISDLDSPAQSEKPFAPKPRPRIRKLTSLLSISAYTALFLFVPIHVATHRLLPAEADILAWPSTDVDLDPLGSSELDYEFVKTAIKTWPWRSWILYTGIVGCVLVHAAQGASVIYARYIRGRVGLRSRPSPRRSSGNALGLARGNRRAAALAGVAAFPVLTGLWVLSREPTLALSSVIQRYQITLMGSWVYRL
;
A
#
# COMPACT_ATOMS: atom_id res chain seq x y z
N MET A 1 -27.21 -4.88 -7.19
CA MET A 1 -26.45 -3.66 -6.87
C MET A 1 -26.69 -3.10 -5.46
N ARG A 2 -27.88 -3.23 -4.82
CA ARG A 2 -28.09 -2.75 -3.43
C ARG A 2 -27.14 -3.32 -2.36
N MET A 3 -26.66 -4.57 -2.51
CA MET A 3 -25.65 -5.14 -1.59
C MET A 3 -24.23 -4.54 -1.74
N CYS A 4 -23.92 -3.83 -2.84
CA CYS A 4 -22.61 -3.18 -3.00
C CYS A 4 -22.50 -1.87 -2.22
N CYS A 5 -23.59 -1.10 -2.10
CA CYS A 5 -23.61 0.14 -1.31
C CYS A 5 -23.47 -0.12 0.19
N ASP A 6 -24.11 -1.16 0.73
CA ASP A 6 -24.00 -1.49 2.16
C ASP A 6 -22.57 -1.89 2.60
N LEU A 7 -21.77 -2.44 1.68
CA LEU A 7 -20.41 -2.90 2.01
C LEU A 7 -19.35 -1.79 1.96
N GLN A 8 -19.57 -0.71 1.17
CA GLN A 8 -18.67 0.44 1.19
C GLN A 8 -18.75 1.21 2.51
N HIS A 9 -19.93 1.25 3.13
CA HIS A 9 -20.09 1.73 4.49
C HIS A 9 -19.37 0.81 5.51
N GLN A 10 -19.38 -0.51 5.31
CA GLN A 10 -18.72 -1.44 6.23
C GLN A 10 -17.18 -1.35 6.22
N VAL A 11 -16.54 -1.06 5.09
CA VAL A 11 -15.07 -0.93 5.04
C VAL A 11 -14.58 0.32 5.79
N VAL A 12 -15.39 1.40 5.82
CA VAL A 12 -15.12 2.59 6.64
C VAL A 12 -15.45 2.35 8.12
N VAL A 13 -16.50 1.58 8.43
CA VAL A 13 -16.91 1.27 9.81
C VAL A 13 -15.98 0.26 10.51
N LEU A 14 -15.34 -0.66 9.78
CA LEU A 14 -14.34 -1.59 10.35
C LEU A 14 -13.07 -0.88 10.86
N TYR A 15 -12.85 0.39 10.51
CA TYR A 15 -11.76 1.21 11.08
C TYR A 15 -12.04 1.73 12.50
N TYR A 16 -13.29 1.66 13.00
CA TYR A 16 -13.65 2.22 14.32
C TYR A 16 -14.07 1.19 15.38
N CYS A 17 -14.32 -0.08 15.02
CA CYS A 17 -14.87 -1.08 15.95
C CYS A 17 -13.87 -2.23 16.25
N GLY A 18 -12.65 -1.88 16.65
CA GLY A 18 -11.55 -2.84 16.85
C GLY A 18 -10.74 -2.64 18.12
N TYR A 19 -11.33 -2.08 19.18
CA TYR A 19 -10.71 -1.98 20.50
C TYR A 19 -11.77 -2.18 21.59
N ARG A 20 -12.18 -3.44 21.82
CA ARG A 20 -12.83 -3.81 23.08
C ARG A 20 -12.34 -5.18 23.56
N ASN A 21 -11.62 -5.10 24.67
CA ASN A 21 -11.10 -6.15 25.54
C ASN A 21 -11.95 -7.43 25.61
N LYS A 22 -11.26 -8.57 25.76
CA LYS A 22 -11.53 -9.53 26.83
C LYS A 22 -10.23 -10.27 27.19
N VAL A 23 -9.61 -9.81 28.28
CA VAL A 23 -8.73 -10.62 29.13
C VAL A 23 -9.68 -11.49 29.95
N ALA A 24 -9.70 -12.79 29.68
CA ALA A 24 -10.35 -13.75 30.57
C ALA A 24 -9.36 -14.13 31.66
N VAL A 25 -9.78 -13.87 32.89
CA VAL A 25 -9.14 -14.22 34.15
C VAL A 25 -9.33 -15.71 34.37
N GLU A 26 -8.25 -16.45 34.51
CA GLU A 26 -8.25 -17.85 34.93
C GLU A 26 -7.84 -17.90 36.40
N SER A 27 -8.80 -18.24 37.25
CA SER A 27 -8.62 -18.41 38.69
C SER A 27 -8.38 -19.89 38.98
N GLU A 28 -7.12 -20.28 39.18
CA GLU A 28 -6.77 -21.61 39.70
C GLU A 28 -6.63 -21.58 41.22
N ALA A 29 -7.21 -22.61 41.83
CA ALA A 29 -7.32 -22.83 43.26
C ALA A 29 -5.98 -23.29 43.86
N MET A 30 -5.75 -22.83 45.09
CA MET A 30 -4.52 -22.97 45.86
C MET A 30 -4.57 -24.23 46.74
N ASP A 31 -3.58 -25.12 46.57
CA ASP A 31 -3.38 -26.32 47.40
C ASP A 31 -2.17 -26.09 48.34
N PRO A 32 -2.31 -26.17 49.68
CA PRO A 32 -1.23 -25.88 50.61
C PRO A 32 -0.60 -27.18 51.12
N LYS A 33 0.62 -27.49 50.68
CA LYS A 33 1.68 -28.19 51.44
C LYS A 33 2.87 -28.50 50.52
N ASN A 34 3.95 -27.71 50.60
CA ASN A 34 5.27 -28.31 50.79
C ASN A 34 6.31 -27.30 51.27
N SER A 35 7.12 -27.76 52.20
CA SER A 35 8.12 -27.04 52.97
C SER A 35 9.49 -27.01 52.28
N GLY A 36 10.11 -25.83 52.28
CA GLY A 36 11.55 -25.67 52.57
C GLY A 36 12.54 -26.17 51.53
N THR A 37 12.68 -25.45 50.42
CA THR A 37 13.96 -25.41 49.68
C THR A 37 14.24 -23.96 49.34
N THR A 38 15.35 -23.42 49.85
CA THR A 38 15.82 -22.06 49.60
C THR A 38 16.36 -21.99 48.17
N GLU A 39 15.46 -21.95 47.18
CA GLU A 39 15.84 -21.69 45.80
C GLU A 39 16.22 -20.22 45.66
N GLU A 40 17.49 -20.02 45.30
CA GLU A 40 18.06 -18.75 44.90
C GLU A 40 17.17 -18.11 43.83
N LEU A 41 16.55 -16.99 44.19
CA LEU A 41 15.51 -16.31 43.42
C LEU A 41 16.11 -15.69 42.16
N LEU A 42 16.40 -16.51 41.15
CA LEU A 42 16.85 -16.03 39.85
C LEU A 42 15.77 -15.12 39.26
N PRO A 43 16.11 -13.90 38.82
CA PRO A 43 15.14 -12.97 38.28
C PRO A 43 14.44 -13.59 37.06
N PRO A 44 13.12 -13.43 36.93
CA PRO A 44 12.37 -14.01 35.83
C PRO A 44 12.95 -13.54 34.49
N THR A 45 13.40 -14.51 33.69
CA THR A 45 13.93 -14.22 32.35
C THR A 45 12.85 -13.55 31.51
N SER A 46 13.06 -12.27 31.20
CA SER A 46 12.09 -11.45 30.47
C SER A 46 11.90 -11.95 29.04
N ASN A 47 10.81 -12.71 28.81
CA ASN A 47 10.43 -13.26 27.51
C ASN A 47 9.70 -12.25 26.58
N ASN A 48 9.57 -10.98 27.00
CA ASN A 48 8.72 -9.97 26.35
C ASN A 48 9.10 -9.62 24.90
N GLY A 49 10.30 -9.97 24.44
CA GLY A 49 10.76 -9.68 23.07
C GLY A 49 10.27 -10.64 21.97
N LYS A 50 9.86 -11.87 22.33
CA LYS A 50 9.40 -12.90 21.38
C LYS A 50 8.10 -12.52 20.63
N PRO A 51 7.02 -12.04 21.27
CA PRO A 51 5.75 -11.79 20.59
C PRO A 51 5.83 -10.68 19.53
N VAL A 52 6.57 -9.60 19.79
CA VAL A 52 6.74 -8.47 18.86
C VAL A 52 7.46 -8.91 17.58
N ALA A 53 8.51 -9.73 17.72
CA ALA A 53 9.26 -10.26 16.58
C ALA A 53 8.36 -11.17 15.71
N THR A 54 7.58 -12.05 16.34
CA THR A 54 6.63 -12.93 15.65
C THR A 54 5.56 -12.14 14.92
N ALA A 55 4.91 -11.18 15.57
CA ALA A 55 3.87 -10.34 14.97
C ALA A 55 4.42 -9.55 13.77
N SER A 56 5.58 -8.93 13.90
CA SER A 56 6.25 -8.20 12.80
C SER A 56 6.59 -9.12 11.62
N SER A 57 6.96 -10.37 11.89
CA SER A 57 7.23 -11.37 10.85
C SER A 57 5.96 -11.73 10.08
N ILE A 58 4.86 -12.03 10.77
CA ILE A 58 3.56 -12.36 10.17
C ILE A 58 3.06 -11.19 9.31
N LEU A 59 3.07 -9.96 9.84
CA LEU A 59 2.66 -8.77 9.10
C LEU A 59 3.53 -8.53 7.86
N THR A 60 4.84 -8.81 7.95
CA THR A 60 5.72 -8.74 6.77
C THR A 60 5.33 -9.76 5.72
N MET A 61 4.98 -10.99 6.13
CA MET A 61 4.53 -12.03 5.22
C MET A 61 3.22 -11.63 4.53
N LEU A 62 2.25 -11.07 5.25
CA LEU A 62 0.98 -10.60 4.69
C LEU A 62 1.16 -9.47 3.66
N VAL A 63 2.00 -8.47 3.98
CA VAL A 63 2.32 -7.37 3.05
C VAL A 63 2.99 -7.90 1.78
N HIS A 64 3.94 -8.83 1.91
CA HIS A 64 4.63 -9.38 0.74
C HIS A 64 3.78 -10.37 -0.04
N GLY A 65 2.91 -11.14 0.63
CA GLY A 65 2.01 -12.12 0.01
C GLY A 65 0.88 -11.47 -0.80
N SER A 66 0.42 -10.29 -0.39
CA SER A 66 -0.56 -9.49 -1.14
C SER A 66 0.03 -8.76 -2.36
N ALA A 67 1.35 -8.50 -2.36
CA ALA A 67 1.99 -7.70 -3.40
C ALA A 67 1.89 -8.27 -4.84
N PRO A 68 2.01 -9.60 -5.08
CA PRO A 68 1.81 -10.17 -6.42
C PRO A 68 0.44 -9.89 -7.01
N PHE A 69 -0.64 -9.99 -6.22
CA PHE A 69 -2.00 -9.71 -6.68
C PHE A 69 -2.16 -8.26 -7.12
N LEU A 70 -1.67 -7.33 -6.29
CA LEU A 70 -1.66 -5.90 -6.62
C LEU A 70 -0.77 -5.59 -7.84
N SER A 71 0.32 -6.33 -8.02
CA SER A 71 1.21 -6.19 -9.18
C SER A 71 0.52 -6.64 -10.46
N THR A 72 -0.21 -7.77 -10.43
CA THR A 72 -0.96 -8.25 -11.60
C THR A 72 -2.11 -7.31 -11.94
N PHE A 73 -2.85 -6.83 -10.93
CA PHE A 73 -3.87 -5.80 -11.13
C PHE A 73 -3.27 -4.55 -11.80
N LEU A 74 -2.14 -4.06 -11.28
CA LEU A 74 -1.47 -2.89 -11.85
C LEU A 74 -1.03 -3.12 -13.29
N LEU A 75 -0.49 -4.30 -13.61
CA LEU A 75 -0.07 -4.65 -14.97
C LEU A 75 -1.27 -4.60 -15.94
N VAL A 76 -2.37 -5.27 -15.58
CA VAL A 76 -3.58 -5.30 -16.42
C VAL A 76 -4.24 -3.92 -16.51
N HIS A 77 -4.22 -3.13 -15.43
CA HIS A 77 -4.80 -1.79 -15.45
C HIS A 77 -3.96 -0.80 -16.29
N LEU A 78 -2.63 -0.92 -16.25
CA LEU A 78 -1.73 -0.06 -17.04
C LEU A 78 -1.57 -0.51 -18.49
N SER A 79 -1.99 -1.72 -18.87
CA SER A 79 -1.91 -2.16 -20.28
C SER A 79 -2.85 -1.38 -21.19
N ALA A 80 -4.03 -0.98 -20.70
CA ALA A 80 -5.01 -0.21 -21.48
C ALA A 80 -4.50 1.17 -21.92
N PRO A 81 -3.95 2.04 -21.04
CA PRO A 81 -3.36 3.29 -21.49
C PRO A 81 -2.10 3.07 -22.35
N ILE A 82 -1.32 2.00 -22.12
CA ILE A 82 -0.19 1.66 -22.99
C ILE A 82 -0.66 1.32 -24.42
N ALA A 83 -1.76 0.58 -24.56
CA ALA A 83 -2.31 0.19 -25.85
C ALA A 83 -2.76 1.39 -26.70
N ALA A 84 -3.10 2.52 -26.06
CA ALA A 84 -3.41 3.77 -26.76
C ALA A 84 -2.26 4.27 -27.64
N ASN A 85 -1.00 3.95 -27.34
CA ASN A 85 0.13 4.33 -28.19
C ASN A 85 0.10 3.67 -29.58
N ILE A 86 -0.65 2.57 -29.74
CA ILE A 86 -0.69 1.78 -30.98
C ILE A 86 -2.03 1.99 -31.68
N GLY A 87 -3.13 1.76 -30.96
CA GLY A 87 -4.48 1.73 -31.54
C GLY A 87 -5.42 2.82 -31.01
N GLY A 88 -4.89 3.85 -30.37
CA GLY A 88 -5.67 4.98 -29.88
C GLY A 88 -6.72 4.63 -28.83
N SER A 89 -7.77 5.46 -28.71
CA SER A 89 -8.87 5.20 -27.75
C SER A 89 -9.60 3.89 -28.00
N GLY A 90 -9.76 3.47 -29.26
CA GLY A 90 -10.45 2.23 -29.60
C GLY A 90 -9.79 1.00 -28.98
N LEU A 91 -8.48 0.81 -29.22
CA LEU A 91 -7.75 -0.33 -28.66
C LEU A 91 -7.63 -0.23 -27.12
N ALA A 92 -7.42 0.97 -26.60
CA ALA A 92 -7.38 1.20 -25.16
C ALA A 92 -8.70 0.81 -24.48
N SER A 93 -9.84 1.16 -25.08
CA SER A 93 -11.17 0.76 -24.62
C SER A 93 -11.35 -0.76 -24.65
N SER A 94 -10.96 -1.44 -25.73
CA SER A 94 -11.04 -2.90 -25.80
C SER A 94 -10.20 -3.60 -24.72
N VAL A 95 -8.96 -3.14 -24.51
CA VAL A 95 -8.07 -3.70 -23.48
C VAL A 95 -8.63 -3.44 -22.08
N MET A 96 -9.21 -2.25 -21.84
CA MET A 96 -9.86 -1.95 -20.58
C MET A 96 -11.07 -2.85 -20.33
N LEU A 97 -11.94 -3.03 -21.32
CA LEU A 97 -13.11 -3.91 -21.21
C LEU A 97 -12.69 -5.35 -20.88
N LEU A 98 -11.65 -5.87 -21.55
CA LEU A 98 -11.07 -7.17 -21.22
C LEU A 98 -10.55 -7.23 -19.77
N GLY A 99 -9.90 -6.15 -19.31
CA GLY A 99 -9.45 -6.04 -17.92
C GLY A 99 -10.61 -6.04 -16.91
N ARG A 100 -11.77 -5.47 -17.28
CA ARG A 100 -12.98 -5.50 -16.45
C ARG A 100 -13.56 -6.89 -16.35
N GLU A 101 -13.61 -7.65 -17.44
CA GLU A 101 -14.06 -9.04 -17.40
C GLU A 101 -13.20 -9.90 -16.46
N TYR A 102 -11.89 -9.62 -16.39
CA TYR A 102 -11.01 -10.37 -15.51
C TYR A 102 -11.14 -9.98 -14.02
N TYR A 103 -11.13 -8.68 -13.69
CA TYR A 103 -11.04 -8.22 -12.30
C TYR A 103 -12.30 -7.55 -11.73
N GLN A 104 -13.27 -7.13 -12.54
CA GLN A 104 -14.50 -6.49 -12.06
C GLN A 104 -15.67 -7.48 -11.90
N THR A 105 -15.41 -8.78 -11.87
CA THR A 105 -16.40 -9.77 -11.46
C THR A 105 -16.68 -9.66 -9.96
N MET A 106 -17.86 -10.15 -9.52
CA MET A 106 -18.22 -10.21 -8.09
C MET A 106 -17.14 -10.88 -7.23
N PHE A 107 -16.44 -11.86 -7.81
CA PHE A 107 -15.32 -12.53 -7.17
C PHE A 107 -14.00 -11.76 -7.33
N GLY A 108 -13.65 -11.37 -8.54
CA GLY A 108 -12.38 -10.72 -8.86
C GLY A 108 -12.18 -9.42 -8.10
N GLU A 109 -13.20 -8.56 -8.06
CA GLU A 109 -13.07 -7.23 -7.46
C GLU A 109 -12.90 -7.36 -5.94
N ARG A 110 -13.69 -8.22 -5.31
CA ARG A 110 -13.68 -8.41 -3.86
C ARG A 110 -12.43 -9.13 -3.39
N TYR A 111 -12.06 -10.23 -4.03
CA TYR A 111 -11.03 -11.15 -3.52
C TYR A 111 -9.67 -11.00 -4.18
N LEU A 112 -9.59 -10.52 -5.42
CA LEU A 112 -8.30 -10.36 -6.13
C LEU A 112 -7.79 -8.90 -6.08
N LEU A 113 -8.67 -7.93 -5.87
CA LEU A 113 -8.30 -6.52 -5.75
C LEU A 113 -8.42 -6.00 -4.31
N PHE A 114 -9.65 -5.88 -3.79
CA PHE A 114 -9.88 -5.17 -2.53
C PHE A 114 -9.33 -5.92 -1.31
N LEU A 115 -9.47 -7.25 -1.24
CA LEU A 115 -8.90 -8.03 -0.14
C LEU A 115 -7.37 -7.93 -0.08
N PRO A 116 -6.59 -8.20 -1.16
CA PRO A 116 -5.15 -7.98 -1.14
C PRO A 116 -4.75 -6.55 -0.82
N PHE A 117 -5.48 -5.56 -1.35
CA PHE A 117 -5.25 -4.15 -1.03
C PHE A 117 -5.42 -3.85 0.46
N ALA A 118 -6.54 -4.30 1.05
CA ALA A 118 -6.83 -4.13 2.46
C ALA A 118 -5.79 -4.83 3.34
N VAL A 119 -5.44 -6.08 3.03
CA VAL A 119 -4.38 -6.83 3.75
C VAL A 119 -3.05 -6.09 3.66
N HIS A 120 -2.70 -5.57 2.48
CA HIS A 120 -1.46 -4.85 2.26
C HIS A 120 -1.36 -3.56 3.09
N VAL A 121 -2.42 -2.74 3.05
CA VAL A 121 -2.49 -1.45 3.76
C VAL A 121 -2.56 -1.65 5.26
N THR A 122 -3.50 -2.46 5.74
CA THR A 122 -3.71 -2.69 7.19
C THR A 122 -2.49 -3.34 7.84
N SER A 123 -1.89 -4.35 7.20
CA SER A 123 -0.67 -4.99 7.73
C SER A 123 0.51 -4.03 7.76
N SER A 124 0.62 -3.13 6.77
CA SER A 124 1.66 -2.10 6.73
C SER A 124 1.50 -1.06 7.84
N ILE A 125 0.26 -0.64 8.13
CA ILE A 125 -0.05 0.29 9.22
C ILE A 125 0.19 -0.38 10.57
N ALA A 126 -0.40 -1.55 10.80
CA ALA A 126 -0.24 -2.32 12.04
C ALA A 126 1.23 -2.58 12.37
N LYS A 127 2.04 -2.92 11.37
CA LYS A 127 3.48 -3.13 11.56
C LYS A 127 4.20 -1.87 12.04
N ARG A 128 3.83 -0.68 11.54
CA ARG A 128 4.43 0.58 12.00
C ARG A 128 4.02 0.86 13.44
N VAL A 129 2.73 0.71 13.76
CA VAL A 129 2.18 0.93 15.10
C VAL A 129 2.88 0.05 16.14
N ILE A 130 2.99 -1.26 15.88
CA ILE A 130 3.67 -2.21 16.79
C ILE A 130 5.13 -1.82 17.01
N LEU A 131 5.85 -1.46 15.94
CA LEU A 131 7.27 -1.13 16.06
C LEU A 131 7.49 0.21 16.79
N THR A 132 6.58 1.18 16.64
CA THR A 132 6.63 2.45 17.38
C THR A 132 6.47 2.20 18.87
N PHE A 133 5.42 1.50 19.30
CA PHE A 133 5.18 1.23 20.72
C PHE A 133 6.26 0.34 21.35
N ALA A 134 6.81 -0.61 20.60
CA ALA A 134 7.92 -1.44 21.09
C ALA A 134 9.24 -0.66 21.27
N SER A 135 9.40 0.50 20.63
CA SER A 135 10.60 1.33 20.78
C SER A 135 10.61 2.07 22.12
N ASP A 136 9.45 2.55 22.57
CA ASP A 136 9.31 3.38 23.77
C ASP A 136 9.54 2.60 25.07
N SER A 137 9.20 1.31 25.10
CA SER A 137 9.42 0.46 26.29
C SER A 137 10.91 0.23 26.63
N SER A 138 11.83 0.59 25.73
CA SER A 138 13.26 0.30 25.91
C SER A 138 14.08 1.41 26.57
N SER A 139 13.52 2.62 26.76
CA SER A 139 14.24 3.76 27.32
C SER A 139 14.14 3.92 28.85
N THR A 140 13.29 3.13 29.53
CA THR A 140 12.94 3.39 30.95
C THR A 140 13.85 2.68 31.96
N PHE A 141 14.83 1.88 31.53
CA PHE A 141 15.87 1.40 32.44
C PHE A 141 17.11 2.30 32.33
N PRO A 142 17.32 3.25 33.27
CA PRO A 142 18.62 3.90 33.38
C PRO A 142 19.63 2.78 33.60
N SER A 143 20.54 2.63 32.64
CA SER A 143 21.69 1.74 32.75
C SER A 143 22.51 2.26 33.93
N SER A 144 22.16 1.78 35.12
CA SER A 144 22.90 2.05 36.34
C SER A 144 24.29 1.49 36.09
N ARG A 145 25.21 2.43 35.99
CA ARG A 145 26.63 2.27 35.69
C ARG A 145 27.23 1.44 36.81
N GLN A 146 27.15 0.11 36.72
CA GLN A 146 28.00 -0.78 37.52
C GLN A 146 29.42 -0.65 36.98
N SER A 147 30.06 0.43 37.43
CA SER A 147 31.49 0.57 37.57
C SER A 147 31.89 -0.28 38.77
N ILE A 148 31.96 -1.61 38.59
CA ILE A 148 32.60 -2.48 39.57
C ILE A 148 33.85 -3.01 38.89
N SER A 149 34.93 -2.31 39.24
CA SER A 149 36.28 -2.85 39.40
C SER A 149 36.26 -4.35 39.69
N ASP A 150 36.82 -5.15 38.80
CA ASP A 150 37.58 -6.33 39.21
C ASP A 150 38.68 -6.61 38.18
N LEU A 151 39.90 -6.50 38.69
CA LEU A 151 41.15 -6.87 38.05
C LEU A 151 41.25 -8.40 37.95
N ASP A 152 42.04 -8.84 36.97
CA ASP A 152 42.65 -10.17 36.85
C ASP A 152 41.72 -11.38 36.69
N SER A 153 41.27 -11.61 35.45
CA SER A 153 40.90 -12.96 35.00
C SER A 153 41.55 -13.28 33.64
N PRO A 154 42.31 -14.38 33.54
CA PRO A 154 43.08 -14.71 32.35
C PRO A 154 42.18 -15.24 31.21
N ALA A 155 42.10 -14.43 30.16
CA ALA A 155 42.06 -14.79 28.74
C ALA A 155 41.30 -16.08 28.34
N GLN A 156 39.98 -16.11 28.49
CA GLN A 156 39.14 -16.92 27.62
C GLN A 156 38.77 -16.12 26.37
N SER A 157 39.21 -16.62 25.21
CA SER A 157 38.94 -16.08 23.88
C SER A 157 37.46 -16.29 23.50
N GLU A 158 36.57 -15.54 24.14
CA GLU A 158 35.17 -15.52 23.73
C GLU A 158 35.05 -14.80 22.38
N LYS A 159 34.55 -15.53 21.37
CA LYS A 159 34.19 -14.92 20.09
C LYS A 159 33.22 -13.78 20.35
N PRO A 160 33.51 -12.55 19.91
CA PRO A 160 32.64 -11.40 20.15
C PRO A 160 31.21 -11.72 19.72
N PHE A 161 30.29 -11.74 20.69
CA PHE A 161 28.89 -12.03 20.44
C PHE A 161 28.32 -10.87 19.59
N ALA A 162 28.27 -11.06 18.27
CA ALA A 162 27.77 -10.03 17.38
C ALA A 162 26.30 -9.73 17.75
N PRO A 163 25.96 -8.50 18.14
CA PRO A 163 24.62 -8.18 18.61
C PRO A 163 23.60 -8.44 17.51
N LYS A 164 22.50 -9.13 17.85
CA LYS A 164 21.41 -9.41 16.91
C LYS A 164 20.84 -8.09 16.36
N PRO A 165 20.67 -7.96 15.03
CA PRO A 165 20.20 -6.72 14.42
C PRO A 165 18.76 -6.42 14.88
N ARG A 166 18.57 -5.28 15.55
CA ARG A 166 17.24 -4.80 15.95
C ARG A 166 16.44 -4.36 14.72
N PRO A 167 15.14 -4.68 14.64
CA PRO A 167 14.27 -4.17 13.59
C PRO A 167 14.24 -2.64 13.67
N ARG A 168 14.57 -1.96 12.56
CA ARG A 168 14.53 -0.49 12.48
C ARG A 168 13.23 -0.04 11.83
N ILE A 169 12.54 0.90 12.47
CA ILE A 169 11.41 1.63 11.87
C ILE A 169 11.93 2.41 10.66
N ARG A 170 11.25 2.29 9.52
CA ARG A 170 11.56 3.12 8.36
C ARG A 170 11.03 4.53 8.60
N LYS A 171 11.85 5.53 8.30
CA LYS A 171 11.44 6.94 8.36
C LYS A 171 10.22 7.17 7.47
N LEU A 172 9.25 7.96 7.96
CA LEU A 172 8.08 8.38 7.17
C LEU A 172 8.47 9.19 5.92
N THR A 173 9.64 9.83 5.95
CA THR A 173 10.22 10.58 4.83
C THR A 173 10.89 9.70 3.77
N SER A 174 10.89 8.37 3.92
CA SER A 174 11.39 7.50 2.84
C SER A 174 10.45 7.58 1.64
N LEU A 175 11.01 7.60 0.42
CA LEU A 175 10.22 7.59 -0.83
C LEU A 175 9.09 6.55 -0.84
N LEU A 176 9.34 5.31 -0.41
CA LEU A 176 8.31 4.25 -0.32
C LEU A 176 7.10 4.66 0.53
N SER A 177 7.35 5.36 1.64
CA SER A 177 6.30 5.82 2.57
C SER A 177 5.58 7.03 1.99
N ILE A 178 6.31 8.01 1.45
CA ILE A 178 5.72 9.19 0.81
C ILE A 178 4.82 8.75 -0.35
N SER A 179 5.34 7.95 -1.28
CA SER A 179 4.56 7.49 -2.43
C SER A 179 3.36 6.63 -2.04
N ALA A 180 3.47 5.81 -0.98
CA ALA A 180 2.34 5.06 -0.42
C ALA A 180 1.24 5.97 0.11
N TYR A 181 1.58 6.93 0.98
CA TYR A 181 0.59 7.79 1.61
C TYR A 181 -0.03 8.77 0.62
N THR A 182 0.77 9.34 -0.29
CA THR A 182 0.25 10.19 -1.36
C THR A 182 -0.69 9.39 -2.28
N ALA A 183 -0.34 8.15 -2.65
CA ALA A 183 -1.27 7.31 -3.41
C ALA A 183 -2.55 7.00 -2.61
N LEU A 184 -2.41 6.53 -1.37
CA LEU A 184 -3.53 6.04 -0.55
C LEU A 184 -4.53 7.12 -0.17
N PHE A 185 -4.07 8.33 0.17
CA PHE A 185 -4.94 9.38 0.72
C PHE A 185 -5.36 10.43 -0.30
N LEU A 186 -4.60 10.60 -1.38
CA LEU A 186 -4.92 11.60 -2.41
C LEU A 186 -5.41 10.91 -3.68
N PHE A 187 -4.52 10.19 -4.37
CA PHE A 187 -4.80 9.80 -5.75
C PHE A 187 -5.75 8.62 -5.89
N VAL A 188 -5.59 7.55 -5.11
CA VAL A 188 -6.42 6.33 -5.21
C VAL A 188 -7.89 6.63 -4.88
N PRO A 189 -8.24 7.34 -3.79
CA PRO A 189 -9.65 7.64 -3.49
C PRO A 189 -10.31 8.48 -4.59
N ILE A 190 -9.61 9.49 -5.12
CA ILE A 190 -10.12 10.33 -6.21
C ILE A 190 -10.32 9.48 -7.48
N HIS A 191 -9.35 8.63 -7.82
CA HIS A 191 -9.43 7.75 -8.99
C HIS A 191 -10.59 6.75 -8.87
N VAL A 192 -10.72 6.06 -7.73
CA VAL A 192 -11.81 5.10 -7.48
C VAL A 192 -13.17 5.81 -7.47
N ALA A 193 -13.29 6.96 -6.80
CA ALA A 193 -14.53 7.73 -6.83
C ALA A 193 -14.93 8.12 -8.25
N THR A 194 -14.00 8.67 -9.03
CA THR A 194 -14.26 9.17 -10.39
C THR A 194 -14.54 8.06 -11.40
N HIS A 195 -13.80 6.95 -11.34
CA HIS A 195 -13.86 5.89 -12.36
C HIS A 195 -14.63 4.64 -11.94
N ARG A 196 -15.08 4.55 -10.68
CA ARG A 196 -15.85 3.40 -10.19
C ARG A 196 -17.13 3.79 -9.48
N LEU A 197 -17.08 4.70 -8.52
CA LEU A 197 -18.23 4.97 -7.64
C LEU A 197 -19.24 5.92 -8.28
N LEU A 198 -18.81 7.10 -8.73
CA LEU A 198 -19.69 8.10 -9.31
C LEU A 198 -20.44 7.60 -10.56
N PRO A 199 -19.81 6.84 -11.50
CA PRO A 199 -20.56 6.24 -12.60
C PRO A 199 -21.62 5.23 -12.13
N ALA A 200 -21.32 4.45 -11.08
CA ALA A 200 -22.24 3.45 -10.54
C ALA A 200 -23.38 4.06 -9.70
N GLU A 201 -23.17 5.25 -9.15
CA GLU A 201 -24.13 5.99 -8.31
C GLU A 201 -24.91 7.05 -9.09
N ALA A 202 -24.70 7.18 -10.41
CA ALA A 202 -25.42 8.15 -11.24
C ALA A 202 -26.95 8.02 -11.09
N ASP A 203 -27.45 6.79 -10.88
CA ASP A 203 -28.85 6.51 -10.55
C ASP A 203 -29.36 7.15 -9.26
N ILE A 204 -28.49 7.26 -8.25
CA ILE A 204 -28.86 7.71 -6.91
C ILE A 204 -28.68 9.22 -6.78
N LEU A 205 -27.69 9.77 -7.47
CA LEU A 205 -27.38 11.21 -7.47
C LEU A 205 -28.26 12.02 -8.43
N ALA A 206 -28.95 11.37 -9.36
CA ALA A 206 -30.10 11.93 -10.09
C ALA A 206 -31.29 12.11 -9.12
N TRP A 207 -31.10 12.99 -8.12
CA TRP A 207 -32.16 13.46 -7.23
C TRP A 207 -33.28 14.13 -8.07
N PRO A 208 -34.56 14.13 -7.65
CA PRO A 208 -35.73 14.33 -8.53
C PRO A 208 -35.94 15.77 -9.04
N SER A 209 -34.91 16.62 -8.98
CA SER A 209 -35.03 18.06 -9.17
C SER A 209 -34.96 18.54 -10.63
N THR A 210 -34.82 17.64 -11.60
CA THR A 210 -34.85 18.02 -13.02
C THR A 210 -35.59 16.96 -13.83
N ASP A 211 -36.62 17.38 -14.57
CA ASP A 211 -37.43 16.60 -15.53
C ASP A 211 -36.62 15.99 -16.71
N VAL A 212 -35.30 15.90 -16.58
CA VAL A 212 -34.41 15.29 -17.58
C VAL A 212 -34.07 13.89 -17.08
N ASP A 213 -34.79 12.91 -17.61
CA ASP A 213 -34.55 11.48 -17.39
C ASP A 213 -33.21 11.11 -18.04
N LEU A 214 -32.12 11.23 -17.28
CA LEU A 214 -30.79 10.85 -17.73
C LEU A 214 -30.53 9.42 -17.25
N ASP A 215 -30.53 8.47 -18.18
CA ASP A 215 -30.13 7.10 -17.89
C ASP A 215 -28.75 7.08 -17.21
N PRO A 216 -28.52 6.22 -16.20
CA PRO A 216 -27.22 6.06 -15.55
C PRO A 216 -26.17 5.58 -16.52
N LEU A 217 -24.93 6.08 -16.41
CA LEU A 217 -23.82 5.56 -17.20
C LEU A 217 -23.56 4.11 -16.79
N GLY A 218 -23.97 3.18 -17.66
CA GLY A 218 -23.67 1.78 -17.48
C GLY A 218 -22.16 1.57 -17.35
N SER A 219 -21.75 0.59 -16.56
CA SER A 219 -20.32 0.22 -16.47
C SER A 219 -19.71 -0.18 -17.82
N SER A 220 -20.54 -0.54 -18.81
CA SER A 220 -20.15 -0.78 -20.21
C SER A 220 -19.92 0.51 -21.00
N GLU A 221 -20.54 1.63 -20.63
CA GLU A 221 -20.43 2.93 -21.32
C GLU A 221 -19.22 3.75 -20.86
N LEU A 222 -18.60 3.35 -19.74
CA LEU A 222 -17.41 4.00 -19.21
C LEU A 222 -16.18 3.57 -19.99
N ASP A 223 -15.92 4.11 -21.17
CA ASP A 223 -14.78 3.74 -22.02
C ASP A 223 -13.63 4.78 -21.94
N TYR A 224 -12.67 4.77 -22.88
CA TYR A 224 -11.64 5.81 -22.94
C TYR A 224 -12.15 7.17 -23.46
N GLU A 225 -13.35 7.27 -24.03
CA GLU A 225 -13.97 8.56 -24.35
C GLU A 225 -14.35 9.32 -23.07
N PHE A 226 -14.70 8.63 -21.99
CA PHE A 226 -14.85 9.23 -20.65
C PHE A 226 -13.55 9.90 -20.19
N VAL A 227 -12.42 9.19 -20.32
CA VAL A 227 -11.08 9.69 -19.95
C VAL A 227 -10.68 10.87 -20.83
N LYS A 228 -10.93 10.79 -22.15
CA LYS A 228 -10.67 11.88 -23.10
C LYS A 228 -11.49 13.12 -22.77
N THR A 229 -12.76 12.94 -22.42
CA THR A 229 -13.65 14.04 -22.02
C THR A 229 -13.11 14.75 -20.79
N ALA A 230 -12.63 14.02 -19.78
CA ALA A 230 -11.99 14.60 -18.61
C ALA A 230 -10.73 15.41 -18.98
N ILE A 231 -9.81 14.81 -19.77
CA ILE A 231 -8.55 15.46 -20.17
C ILE A 231 -8.80 16.72 -21.02
N LYS A 232 -9.82 16.72 -21.88
CA LYS A 232 -10.12 17.89 -22.73
C LYS A 232 -10.82 19.01 -21.97
N THR A 233 -11.75 18.65 -21.09
CA THR A 233 -12.55 19.64 -20.35
C THR A 233 -11.74 20.23 -19.19
N TRP A 234 -10.93 19.42 -18.51
CA TRP A 234 -10.10 19.84 -17.36
C TRP A 234 -8.65 19.35 -17.47
N PRO A 235 -7.88 19.85 -18.46
CA PRO A 235 -6.57 19.29 -18.80
C PRO A 235 -5.62 19.25 -17.62
N TRP A 236 -5.43 20.36 -16.92
CA TRP A 236 -4.47 20.43 -15.81
C TRP A 236 -4.86 19.50 -14.64
N ARG A 237 -6.16 19.39 -14.32
CA ARG A 237 -6.65 18.51 -13.24
C ARG A 237 -6.39 17.06 -13.60
N SER A 238 -6.82 16.64 -14.78
CA SER A 238 -6.65 15.27 -15.24
C SER A 238 -5.17 14.90 -15.37
N TRP A 239 -4.32 15.77 -15.92
CA TRP A 239 -2.88 15.52 -16.02
C TRP A 239 -2.22 15.34 -14.65
N ILE A 240 -2.54 16.19 -13.67
CA ILE A 240 -2.01 16.06 -12.31
C ILE A 240 -2.48 14.76 -11.66
N LEU A 241 -3.77 14.42 -11.76
CA LEU A 241 -4.33 13.21 -11.17
C LEU A 241 -3.73 11.94 -11.79
N TYR A 242 -3.70 11.84 -13.12
CA TYR A 242 -3.18 10.67 -13.81
C TYR A 242 -1.66 10.53 -13.67
N THR A 243 -0.90 11.61 -13.83
CA THR A 243 0.56 11.57 -13.64
C THR A 243 0.90 11.27 -12.19
N GLY A 244 0.17 11.87 -11.25
CA GLY A 244 0.35 11.68 -9.82
C GLY A 244 0.10 10.23 -9.38
N ILE A 245 -1.01 9.63 -9.79
CA ILE A 245 -1.32 8.23 -9.43
C ILE A 245 -0.32 7.25 -10.06
N VAL A 246 -0.02 7.40 -11.36
CA VAL A 246 0.92 6.54 -12.08
C VAL A 246 2.32 6.64 -11.44
N GLY A 247 2.80 7.85 -11.18
CA GLY A 247 4.09 8.09 -10.56
C GLY A 247 4.18 7.52 -9.15
N CYS A 248 3.21 7.80 -8.28
CA CYS A 248 3.23 7.33 -6.90
C CYS A 248 3.18 5.81 -6.82
N VAL A 249 2.28 5.18 -7.57
CA VAL A 249 2.11 3.72 -7.56
C VAL A 249 3.33 3.01 -8.14
N LEU A 250 3.90 3.47 -9.27
CA LEU A 250 5.08 2.85 -9.86
C LEU A 250 6.35 3.04 -9.02
N VAL A 251 6.55 4.21 -8.41
CA VAL A 251 7.66 4.41 -7.45
C VAL A 251 7.48 3.50 -6.23
N HIS A 252 6.26 3.37 -5.71
CA HIS A 252 5.97 2.47 -4.60
C HIS A 252 6.27 1.01 -4.97
N ALA A 253 5.77 0.56 -6.12
CA ALA A 253 5.98 -0.80 -6.63
C ALA A 253 7.46 -1.10 -6.86
N ALA A 254 8.22 -0.20 -7.50
CA ALA A 254 9.64 -0.38 -7.76
C ALA A 254 10.47 -0.51 -6.45
N GLN A 255 10.17 0.33 -5.46
CA GLN A 255 10.83 0.24 -4.15
C GLN A 255 10.41 -1.02 -3.36
N GLY A 256 9.12 -1.36 -3.41
CA GLY A 256 8.58 -2.58 -2.79
C GLY A 256 9.23 -3.84 -3.39
N ALA A 257 9.30 -3.92 -4.71
CA ALA A 257 9.94 -5.01 -5.44
C ALA A 257 11.42 -5.15 -5.05
N SER A 258 12.17 -4.05 -4.96
CA SER A 258 13.58 -4.10 -4.51
C SER A 258 13.71 -4.65 -3.08
N VAL A 259 12.77 -4.36 -2.18
CA VAL A 259 12.76 -4.87 -0.81
C VAL A 259 12.47 -6.37 -0.78
N ILE A 260 11.47 -6.82 -1.54
CA ILE A 260 11.10 -8.24 -1.66
C ILE A 260 12.26 -9.03 -2.29
N TYR A 261 12.83 -8.54 -3.40
CA TYR A 261 13.97 -9.17 -4.07
C TYR A 261 15.18 -9.33 -3.13
N ALA A 262 15.52 -8.28 -2.38
CA ALA A 262 16.63 -8.32 -1.43
C ALA A 262 16.41 -9.32 -0.29
N ARG A 263 15.14 -9.53 0.11
CA ARG A 263 14.79 -10.45 1.21
C ARG A 263 14.76 -11.91 0.77
N TYR A 264 14.15 -12.22 -0.37
CA TYR A 264 13.86 -13.62 -0.74
C TYR A 264 14.79 -14.19 -1.80
N ILE A 265 15.24 -13.37 -2.75
CA ILE A 265 16.00 -13.87 -3.91
C ILE A 265 17.50 -13.80 -3.61
N ARG A 266 17.98 -12.67 -3.11
CA ARG A 266 19.42 -12.44 -2.90
C ARG A 266 20.11 -13.50 -2.02
N GLY A 267 19.43 -13.97 -0.98
CA GLY A 267 19.99 -14.97 -0.06
C GLY A 267 20.03 -16.39 -0.61
N ARG A 268 19.17 -16.73 -1.59
CA ARG A 268 19.07 -18.09 -2.14
C ARG A 268 20.04 -18.36 -3.28
N VAL A 269 20.37 -17.37 -4.10
CA VAL A 269 21.16 -17.57 -5.33
C VAL A 269 22.66 -17.75 -5.04
N GLY A 270 23.08 -17.81 -3.77
CA GLY A 270 24.51 -17.94 -3.42
C GLY A 270 25.37 -16.80 -3.95
N LEU A 271 24.75 -15.73 -4.49
CA LEU A 271 25.45 -14.53 -4.96
C LEU A 271 26.17 -13.97 -3.74
N ARG A 272 27.50 -14.22 -3.72
CA ARG A 272 28.43 -13.88 -2.66
C ARG A 272 28.01 -12.52 -2.13
N SER A 273 27.50 -12.48 -0.90
CA SER A 273 27.00 -11.27 -0.25
C SER A 273 28.08 -10.21 -0.43
N ARG A 274 27.93 -9.35 -1.43
CA ARG A 274 28.91 -8.31 -1.72
C ARG A 274 29.09 -7.60 -0.39
N PRO A 275 30.28 -7.66 0.24
CA PRO A 275 30.45 -7.29 1.63
C PRO A 275 29.78 -5.93 1.77
N SER A 276 28.68 -5.91 2.52
CA SER A 276 27.88 -4.70 2.70
C SER A 276 28.91 -3.68 3.18
N PRO A 277 29.28 -2.67 2.35
CA PRO A 277 30.42 -1.83 2.66
C PRO A 277 30.19 -1.36 4.07
N ARG A 278 31.14 -1.78 4.93
CA ARG A 278 31.07 -1.66 6.39
C ARG A 278 30.48 -0.29 6.63
N ARG A 279 29.28 -0.30 7.22
CA ARG A 279 28.31 0.80 7.26
C ARG A 279 28.90 1.94 8.09
N SER A 280 29.95 2.55 7.56
CA SER A 280 30.64 3.69 8.10
C SER A 280 29.63 4.82 8.10
N SER A 281 29.48 5.41 9.27
CA SER A 281 28.29 6.08 9.79
C SER A 281 27.89 7.37 9.03
N GLY A 282 28.57 7.74 7.95
CA GLY A 282 28.46 9.09 7.37
C GLY A 282 27.76 9.26 6.01
N ASN A 283 27.62 8.22 5.18
CA ASN A 283 27.39 8.49 3.76
C ASN A 283 25.91 8.43 3.36
N ALA A 284 25.20 9.56 3.54
CA ALA A 284 23.90 9.85 2.94
C ALA A 284 23.83 9.52 1.42
N LEU A 285 24.98 9.51 0.75
CA LEU A 285 25.18 9.16 -0.65
C LEU A 285 24.64 7.77 -1.05
N GLY A 286 24.72 6.77 -0.15
CA GLY A 286 24.29 5.39 -0.45
C GLY A 286 22.78 5.22 -0.56
N LEU A 287 22.02 5.90 0.30
CA LEU A 287 20.55 5.95 0.26
C LEU A 287 20.06 6.69 -0.99
N ALA A 288 20.73 7.77 -1.37
CA ALA A 288 20.42 8.52 -2.58
C ALA A 288 20.55 7.65 -3.84
N ARG A 289 21.56 6.77 -3.92
CA ARG A 289 21.76 5.89 -5.08
C ARG A 289 20.67 4.83 -5.24
N GLY A 290 20.19 4.25 -4.14
CA GLY A 290 19.07 3.30 -4.17
C GLY A 290 17.77 3.95 -4.63
N ASN A 291 17.48 5.14 -4.10
CA ASN A 291 16.30 5.93 -4.46
C ASN A 291 16.31 6.34 -5.94
N ARG A 292 17.46 6.78 -6.48
CA ARG A 292 17.62 7.15 -7.89
C ARG A 292 17.33 5.99 -8.84
N ARG A 293 17.79 4.78 -8.50
CA ARG A 293 17.51 3.58 -9.31
C ARG A 293 16.03 3.24 -9.35
N ALA A 294 15.37 3.24 -8.19
CA ALA A 294 13.94 2.96 -8.14
C ALA A 294 13.12 4.02 -8.88
N ALA A 295 13.47 5.30 -8.73
CA ALA A 295 12.83 6.38 -9.47
C ALA A 295 13.06 6.26 -11.00
N ALA A 296 14.28 5.91 -11.44
CA ALA A 296 14.56 5.68 -12.85
C ALA A 296 13.74 4.50 -13.41
N LEU A 297 13.67 3.38 -12.70
CA LEU A 297 12.84 2.23 -13.09
C LEU A 297 11.36 2.60 -13.17
N ALA A 298 10.86 3.35 -12.18
CA ALA A 298 9.49 3.84 -12.19
C ALA A 298 9.25 4.80 -13.37
N GLY A 299 10.20 5.68 -13.70
CA GLY A 299 10.12 6.57 -14.86
C GLY A 299 10.06 5.82 -16.18
N VAL A 300 10.91 4.80 -16.36
CA VAL A 300 10.88 3.92 -17.54
C VAL A 300 9.54 3.19 -17.67
N ALA A 301 9.00 2.68 -16.56
CA ALA A 301 7.68 2.03 -16.56
C ALA A 301 6.52 3.01 -16.77
N ALA A 302 6.63 4.25 -16.28
CA ALA A 302 5.61 5.27 -16.42
C ALA A 302 5.56 5.85 -17.84
N PHE A 303 6.70 5.91 -18.53
CA PHE A 303 6.82 6.50 -19.86
C PHE A 303 5.75 5.99 -20.85
N PRO A 304 5.61 4.68 -21.13
CA PRO A 304 4.62 4.20 -22.10
C PRO A 304 3.16 4.47 -21.66
N VAL A 305 2.89 4.54 -20.35
CA VAL A 305 1.56 4.88 -19.84
C VAL A 305 1.25 6.36 -20.12
N LEU A 306 2.18 7.25 -19.79
CA LEU A 306 2.00 8.69 -19.94
C LEU A 306 2.00 9.12 -21.41
N THR A 307 2.80 8.48 -22.27
CA THR A 307 2.71 8.71 -23.72
C THR A 307 1.37 8.26 -24.28
N GLY A 308 0.81 7.16 -23.77
CA GLY A 308 -0.52 6.70 -24.16
C GLY A 308 -1.63 7.69 -23.78
N LEU A 309 -1.57 8.22 -22.55
CA LEU A 309 -2.46 9.32 -22.12
C LEU A 309 -2.27 10.58 -22.97
N TRP A 310 -1.04 10.88 -23.38
CA TRP A 310 -0.77 11.99 -24.29
C TRP A 310 -1.40 11.75 -25.67
N VAL A 311 -1.32 10.55 -26.23
CA VAL A 311 -2.01 10.19 -27.49
C VAL A 311 -3.51 10.41 -27.36
N LEU A 312 -4.13 9.87 -26.30
CA LEU A 312 -5.56 10.06 -26.03
C LEU A 312 -5.96 11.55 -25.95
N SER A 313 -5.10 12.40 -25.37
CA SER A 313 -5.36 13.83 -25.27
C SER A 313 -5.42 14.55 -26.63
N ARG A 314 -4.79 13.98 -27.66
CA ARG A 314 -4.74 14.53 -29.01
C ARG A 314 -5.88 14.08 -29.92
N GLU A 315 -6.55 12.99 -29.59
CA GLU A 315 -7.63 12.46 -30.43
C GLU A 315 -8.91 13.27 -30.30
N PRO A 316 -9.71 13.43 -31.38
CA PRO A 316 -11.07 13.98 -31.29
C PRO A 316 -11.96 13.09 -30.42
N THR A 317 -12.93 13.69 -29.72
CA THR A 317 -13.92 12.94 -28.93
C THR A 317 -14.96 12.42 -29.89
N LEU A 318 -15.14 11.10 -29.90
CA LEU A 318 -16.06 10.41 -30.81
C LEU A 318 -17.41 10.07 -30.15
N ALA A 319 -17.52 10.32 -28.84
CA ALA A 319 -18.78 10.18 -28.11
C ALA A 319 -19.83 11.19 -28.60
N LEU A 320 -21.09 10.75 -28.63
CA LEU A 320 -22.24 11.60 -28.92
C LEU A 320 -22.34 12.74 -27.89
N SER A 321 -22.86 13.90 -28.30
CA SER A 321 -23.00 15.08 -27.42
C SER A 321 -23.78 14.78 -26.13
N SER A 322 -24.83 13.97 -26.22
CA SER A 322 -25.62 13.50 -25.06
C SER A 322 -24.79 12.67 -24.09
N VAL A 323 -23.92 11.80 -24.60
CA VAL A 323 -23.01 10.97 -23.79
C VAL A 323 -21.93 11.83 -23.13
N ILE A 324 -21.37 12.80 -23.86
CA ILE A 324 -20.40 13.76 -23.32
C ILE A 324 -21.02 14.56 -22.16
N GLN A 325 -22.28 15.00 -22.29
CA GLN A 325 -22.98 15.70 -21.20
C GLN A 325 -23.10 14.82 -19.95
N ARG A 326 -23.46 13.54 -20.12
CA ARG A 326 -23.49 12.57 -19.01
C ARG A 326 -22.11 12.38 -18.38
N TYR A 327 -21.05 12.26 -19.19
CA TYR A 327 -19.67 12.19 -18.70
C TYR A 327 -19.29 13.40 -17.86
N GLN A 328 -19.64 14.61 -18.32
CA GLN A 328 -19.36 15.85 -17.58
C GLN A 328 -20.11 15.90 -16.26
N ILE A 329 -21.39 15.54 -16.23
CA ILE A 329 -22.19 15.47 -15.00
C ILE A 329 -21.55 14.50 -14.00
N THR A 330 -21.17 13.30 -14.43
CA THR A 330 -20.51 12.31 -13.58
C THR A 330 -19.16 12.81 -13.07
N LEU A 331 -18.34 13.43 -13.92
CA LEU A 331 -17.05 14.01 -13.52
C LEU A 331 -17.24 15.14 -12.49
N MET A 332 -18.23 16.01 -12.69
CA MET A 332 -18.58 17.09 -11.76
C MET A 332 -19.17 16.58 -10.42
N GLY A 333 -19.55 15.30 -10.32
CA GLY A 333 -19.84 14.67 -9.03
C GLY A 333 -18.62 14.63 -8.10
N SER A 334 -17.40 14.62 -8.67
CA SER A 334 -16.16 14.70 -7.89
C SER A 334 -15.82 16.15 -7.58
N TRP A 335 -15.52 16.43 -6.30
CA TRP A 335 -15.13 17.77 -5.86
C TRP A 335 -13.93 18.35 -6.63
N VAL A 336 -13.01 17.48 -7.09
CA VAL A 336 -11.82 17.91 -7.83
C VAL A 336 -12.18 18.56 -9.16
N TYR A 337 -13.19 18.05 -9.85
CA TYR A 337 -13.62 18.58 -11.15
C TYR A 337 -14.60 19.76 -11.03
N ARG A 338 -15.05 20.12 -9.82
CA ARG A 338 -15.86 21.32 -9.56
C ARG A 338 -15.05 22.60 -9.30
N LEU A 339 -13.80 22.46 -8.86
CA LEU A 339 -12.92 23.57 -8.42
C LEU A 339 -12.20 24.27 -9.58
#